data_AF-A0A381XXK5-F1
#
_entry.id   AF-A0A381XXK5-F1
#
_cell.length_a   1.000
_cell.length_b   1.000
_cell.length_c   1.000
_cell.angle_alpha   90.00
_cell.angle_beta   90.00
_cell.angle_gamma   90.00
#
_symmetry.space_group_name_H-M   'P 1'
#
loop_
_entity.id
_entity.type
_entity.pdbx_description
1 polymer ?
#
loop_
_entity_poly.entity_id
_entity_poly.type
_entity_poly.pdbx_seq_one_letter_code
_entity_poly.pdbx_strand_id
1 'polypeptide(L)'
;VMVYDICHHINAQAAREIIPQTVLEKPPSAELRPNQKDSDSLPVYELLDPILEAYVEKDSSFEDIIDMGFMPDVVKKVITLVDRNEYKRRQAPPGVKITPRNFGRDRRMPVANRYQPF
;
A
#
# COMPACT_ATOMS: atom_id res chain seq x y z
N VAL A 1 8.55 1.06 3.35
CA VAL A 1 8.73 2.53 3.37
C VAL A 1 9.64 3.04 2.23
N MET A 2 9.37 2.66 0.98
CA MET A 2 10.23 3.02 -0.17
C MET A 2 10.33 4.54 -0.45
N VAL A 3 9.24 5.28 -0.22
CA VAL A 3 9.22 6.72 -0.50
C VAL A 3 10.19 7.48 0.41
N TYR A 4 10.25 7.11 1.70
CA TYR A 4 11.17 7.74 2.65
C TYR A 4 12.62 7.41 2.32
N ASP A 5 12.90 6.16 1.91
CA ASP A 5 14.24 5.76 1.45
C ASP A 5 14.70 6.59 0.26
N ILE A 6 13.80 6.86 -0.71
CA ILE A 6 14.08 7.75 -1.85
C ILE A 6 14.37 9.18 -1.37
N CYS A 7 13.58 9.71 -0.43
CA CYS A 7 13.82 11.05 0.11
C CYS A 7 15.20 11.18 0.76
N HIS A 8 15.58 10.19 1.59
CA HIS A 8 16.91 10.15 2.21
C HIS A 8 18.01 10.03 1.16
N HIS A 9 17.81 9.21 0.13
CA HIS A 9 18.76 9.07 -0.98
C HIS A 9 18.98 10.40 -1.72
N ILE A 10 17.92 11.14 -2.01
CA ILE A 10 17.99 12.45 -2.69
C ILE A 10 18.78 13.46 -1.84
N ASN A 11 18.49 13.56 -0.54
CA ASN A 11 19.21 14.45 0.37
C ASN A 11 20.70 14.08 0.47
N ALA A 12 21.01 12.77 0.55
CA ALA A 12 22.37 12.28 0.60
C ALA A 12 23.14 12.59 -0.69
N GLN A 13 22.54 12.37 -1.86
CA GLN A 13 23.15 12.68 -3.17
C GLN A 13 23.42 14.17 -3.35
N ALA A 14 22.54 15.03 -2.84
CA ALA A 14 22.70 16.47 -2.94
C ALA A 14 23.70 17.06 -1.94
N ALA A 15 24.18 16.26 -0.97
CA ALA A 15 24.98 16.70 0.17
C ALA A 15 24.39 17.89 0.94
N ARG A 16 23.05 18.04 0.88
CA ARG A 16 22.29 19.08 1.58
C ARG A 16 20.83 18.65 1.73
N GLU A 17 20.14 19.27 2.66
CA GLU A 17 18.71 19.06 2.87
C GLU A 17 17.90 19.74 1.75
N ILE A 18 17.48 18.97 0.75
CA ILE A 18 16.53 19.39 -0.28
C ILE A 18 15.10 19.16 0.23
N ILE A 19 14.87 17.99 0.83
CA ILE A 19 13.61 17.60 1.45
C ILE A 19 13.75 17.84 2.95
N PRO A 20 12.97 18.77 3.53
CA PRO A 20 13.09 19.09 4.94
C PRO A 20 12.79 17.91 5.86
N GLN A 21 13.56 17.78 6.93
CA GLN A 21 13.42 16.77 7.96
C GLN A 21 12.02 16.82 8.61
N THR A 22 11.43 18.00 8.71
CA THR A 22 10.07 18.20 9.21
C THR A 22 9.00 17.50 8.37
N VAL A 23 9.25 17.31 7.07
CA VAL A 23 8.35 16.54 6.17
C VAL A 23 8.47 15.04 6.44
N LEU A 24 9.67 14.56 6.80
CA LEU A 24 9.97 13.16 7.07
C LEU A 24 9.55 12.73 8.49
N GLU A 25 9.55 13.64 9.46
CA GLU A 25 9.16 13.36 10.85
C GLU A 25 7.66 13.48 11.09
N LYS A 26 6.95 14.19 10.21
CA LYS A 26 5.50 14.31 10.31
C LYS A 26 4.86 12.92 10.19
N PRO A 27 3.98 12.51 11.14
CA PRO A 27 3.33 11.21 11.06
C PRO A 27 2.44 11.15 9.80
N PRO A 28 2.35 9.98 9.15
CA PRO A 28 1.52 9.80 7.97
C PRO A 28 0.04 10.03 8.30
N SER A 29 -0.61 10.88 7.52
CA SER A 29 -2.03 11.19 7.61
C SER A 29 -2.57 11.49 6.22
N ALA A 30 -3.72 10.90 5.87
CA ALA A 30 -4.41 11.17 4.61
C ALA A 30 -5.04 12.57 4.56
N GLU A 31 -5.10 13.31 5.67
CA GLU A 31 -5.63 14.69 5.78
C GLU A 31 -6.99 14.93 5.07
N LEU A 32 -7.78 13.89 4.79
CA LEU A 32 -9.06 14.03 4.08
C LEU A 32 -10.14 14.66 4.97
N ARG A 33 -9.93 14.69 6.30
CA ARG A 33 -10.78 15.33 7.33
C ARG A 33 -9.93 15.82 8.51
N PRO A 34 -10.37 16.85 9.27
CA PRO A 34 -9.67 17.33 10.46
C PRO A 34 -9.43 16.18 11.46
N ASN A 35 -8.21 16.05 11.97
CA ASN A 35 -7.76 15.02 12.92
C ASN A 35 -7.77 13.56 12.41
N GLN A 36 -7.93 13.31 11.11
CA GLN A 36 -7.82 11.94 10.57
C GLN A 36 -6.37 11.45 10.61
N LYS A 37 -6.08 10.32 11.27
CA LYS A 37 -4.78 9.64 11.16
C LYS A 37 -4.93 8.37 10.31
N ASP A 38 -3.94 8.05 9.48
CA ASP A 38 -3.99 6.84 8.65
C ASP A 38 -4.00 5.56 9.49
N SER A 39 -3.36 5.65 10.67
CA SER A 39 -3.37 4.62 11.72
C SER A 39 -4.75 4.28 12.26
N ASP A 40 -5.78 5.11 12.04
CA ASP A 40 -7.13 4.85 12.56
C ASP A 40 -7.86 3.77 11.74
N SER A 41 -7.43 3.54 10.50
CA SER A 41 -8.16 2.66 9.57
C SER A 41 -7.30 1.57 8.94
N LEU A 42 -5.99 1.74 8.87
CA LEU A 42 -5.06 0.80 8.26
C LEU A 42 -4.04 0.26 9.28
N PRO A 43 -3.51 -0.96 9.09
CA PRO A 43 -2.31 -1.39 9.80
C PRO A 43 -1.14 -0.45 9.50
N VAL A 44 -0.13 -0.44 10.37
CA VAL A 44 1.13 0.26 10.10
C VAL A 44 1.76 -0.23 8.80
N TYR A 45 2.44 0.66 8.07
CA TYR A 45 3.01 0.35 6.75
C TYR A 45 3.97 -0.84 6.77
N GLU A 46 4.71 -1.02 7.86
CA GLU A 46 5.62 -2.16 8.06
C GLU A 46 4.91 -3.51 7.98
N LEU A 47 3.62 -3.55 8.31
CA LEU A 47 2.80 -4.75 8.24
C LEU A 47 1.90 -4.76 6.99
N LEU A 48 1.48 -3.59 6.52
CA LEU A 48 0.65 -3.45 5.31
C LEU A 48 1.43 -3.76 4.02
N ASP A 49 2.64 -3.20 3.87
CA ASP A 49 3.43 -3.29 2.63
C ASP A 49 3.75 -4.75 2.26
N PRO A 50 4.23 -5.62 3.18
CA PRO A 50 4.51 -7.02 2.85
C PRO A 50 3.26 -7.82 2.44
N ILE A 51 2.11 -7.54 3.08
CA ILE A 51 0.84 -8.19 2.72
C ILE A 51 0.40 -7.75 1.33
N LEU A 52 0.54 -6.47 1.00
CA LEU A 52 0.24 -5.95 -0.34
C LEU A 52 1.17 -6.55 -1.40
N GLU A 53 2.47 -6.65 -1.11
CA GLU A 53 3.43 -7.27 -2.02
C GLU A 53 3.06 -8.74 -2.28
N ALA A 54 2.78 -9.51 -1.23
CA ALA A 54 2.39 -10.91 -1.37
C ALA A 54 1.08 -11.07 -2.17
N TYR A 55 0.03 -10.32 -1.80
CA TYR A 55 -1.28 -10.46 -2.43
C TYR A 55 -1.36 -9.88 -3.86
N VAL A 56 -0.74 -8.73 -4.10
CA VAL A 56 -0.87 -7.98 -5.36
C VAL A 56 0.23 -8.34 -6.34
N GLU A 57 1.48 -8.41 -5.87
CA GLU A 57 2.63 -8.64 -6.73
C GLU A 57 2.90 -10.12 -6.94
N LYS A 58 2.87 -10.92 -5.87
CA LYS A 58 3.19 -12.36 -5.91
C LYS A 58 1.98 -13.28 -6.13
N ASP A 59 0.76 -12.73 -6.12
CA ASP A 59 -0.49 -13.49 -6.29
C ASP A 59 -0.71 -14.57 -5.21
N SER A 60 -0.14 -14.38 -4.02
CA SER A 60 -0.25 -15.31 -2.91
C SER A 60 -1.69 -15.40 -2.40
N SER A 61 -2.11 -16.62 -2.02
CA SER A 61 -3.43 -16.87 -1.42
C SER A 61 -3.53 -16.35 0.01
N PHE A 62 -4.73 -16.37 0.58
CA PHE A 62 -4.95 -15.97 1.98
C PHE A 62 -4.14 -16.87 2.93
N GLU A 63 -4.15 -18.18 2.68
CA GLU A 63 -3.42 -19.18 3.44
C GLU A 63 -1.91 -18.97 3.35
N ASP A 64 -1.37 -18.73 2.16
CA ASP A 64 0.06 -18.48 1.97
C ASP A 64 0.54 -17.28 2.80
N ILE A 65 -0.26 -16.21 2.86
CA ILE A 65 0.08 -15.00 3.61
C ILE A 65 -0.01 -15.25 5.13
N ILE A 66 -0.93 -16.10 5.59
CA ILE A 66 -0.97 -16.50 7.00
C ILE A 66 0.27 -17.32 7.35
N ASP A 67 0.70 -18.23 6.47
CA ASP A 67 1.87 -19.08 6.66
C ASP A 67 3.18 -18.27 6.72
N MET A 68 3.20 -17.06 6.16
CA MET A 68 4.29 -16.09 6.34
C MET A 68 4.34 -15.47 7.75
N GLY A 69 3.37 -15.77 8.63
CA GLY A 69 3.32 -15.31 10.02
C GLY A 69 2.44 -14.10 10.28
N PHE A 70 1.63 -13.67 9.31
CA PHE A 70 0.71 -12.54 9.49
C PHE A 70 -0.59 -12.96 10.19
N MET A 71 -1.16 -12.07 11.00
CA MET A 71 -2.42 -12.33 11.69
C MET A 71 -3.61 -12.41 10.72
N PRO A 72 -4.44 -13.48 10.79
CA PRO A 72 -5.55 -13.69 9.85
C PRO A 72 -6.50 -12.51 9.71
N ASP A 73 -6.86 -11.86 10.81
CA ASP A 73 -7.76 -10.71 10.82
C ASP A 73 -7.19 -9.52 10.04
N VAL A 74 -5.87 -9.32 10.11
CA VAL A 74 -5.21 -8.24 9.40
C VAL A 74 -5.11 -8.54 7.91
N VAL A 75 -4.71 -9.75 7.54
CA VAL A 75 -4.66 -10.19 6.14
C VAL A 75 -6.05 -10.07 5.49
N LYS A 76 -7.09 -10.57 6.18
CA LYS A 76 -8.50 -10.48 5.75
C LYS A 76 -8.94 -9.03 5.53
N LYS A 77 -8.59 -8.14 6.46
CA LYS A 77 -8.90 -6.70 6.35
C LYS A 77 -8.21 -6.07 5.14
N VAL A 78 -6.92 -6.35 4.93
CA VAL A 78 -6.14 -5.80 3.82
C VAL A 78 -6.68 -6.29 2.48
N ILE A 79 -6.89 -7.61 2.31
CA ILE A 79 -7.46 -8.19 1.07
C ILE A 79 -8.83 -7.58 0.77
N THR A 80 -9.70 -7.49 1.77
CA THR A 80 -11.04 -6.90 1.61
C THR A 80 -10.96 -5.44 1.16
N LEU A 81 -10.04 -4.65 1.74
CA LEU A 81 -9.84 -3.26 1.35
C LEU A 81 -9.27 -3.15 -0.07
N VAL A 82 -8.32 -4.00 -0.45
CA VAL A 82 -7.82 -4.05 -1.83
C VAL A 82 -8.99 -4.28 -2.77
N ASP A 83 -9.75 -5.36 -2.62
CA ASP A 83 -10.77 -5.73 -3.59
C ASP A 83 -11.93 -4.74 -3.65
N ARG A 84 -12.40 -4.22 -2.51
CA ARG A 84 -13.48 -3.21 -2.47
C ARG A 84 -13.11 -1.89 -3.14
N ASN A 85 -11.83 -1.54 -3.21
CA ASN A 85 -11.39 -0.27 -3.79
C ASN A 85 -11.04 -0.37 -5.30
N GLU A 86 -11.37 -1.47 -5.98
CA GLU A 86 -11.14 -1.62 -7.44
C GLU A 86 -11.81 -0.53 -8.27
N TYR A 87 -13.02 -0.10 -7.87
CA TYR A 87 -13.74 0.98 -8.56
C TYR A 87 -12.99 2.31 -8.54
N LYS A 88 -12.24 2.61 -7.46
CA LYS A 88 -11.42 3.83 -7.37
C LYS A 88 -10.21 3.74 -8.29
N ARG A 89 -9.57 2.57 -8.34
CA ARG A 89 -8.38 2.33 -9.18
C ARG A 89 -8.69 2.47 -10.67
N ARG A 90 -9.88 2.06 -11.13
CA ARG A 90 -10.29 2.25 -12.53
C ARG A 90 -10.46 3.71 -12.95
N GLN A 91 -10.62 4.62 -11.99
CA GLN A 91 -10.73 6.06 -12.25
C GLN A 91 -9.40 6.80 -12.04
N ALA A 92 -8.35 6.09 -11.59
CA ALA A 92 -7.05 6.69 -11.36
C ALA A 92 -6.39 7.09 -12.68
N PRO A 93 -5.68 8.22 -12.73
CA PRO A 93 -4.90 8.60 -13.90
C PRO A 93 -3.77 7.58 -14.14
N PRO A 94 -3.26 7.49 -15.38
CA PRO A 94 -2.07 6.68 -15.66
C PRO A 94 -0.88 7.10 -14.80
N GLY A 95 -0.18 6.13 -14.21
CA GLY A 95 1.02 6.34 -13.40
C GLY A 95 2.22 5.52 -13.89
N VAL A 96 3.43 5.93 -13.50
CA VAL A 96 4.67 5.22 -13.86
C VAL A 96 4.75 3.90 -13.09
N LYS A 97 5.05 2.81 -13.80
CA LYS A 97 5.27 1.50 -13.20
C LYS A 97 6.70 1.41 -12.63
N ILE A 98 6.81 1.12 -11.34
CA ILE A 98 8.10 0.98 -10.62
C ILE A 98 8.30 -0.40 -9.99
N THR A 99 7.25 -1.23 -9.92
CA THR A 99 7.29 -2.62 -9.42
C THR A 99 6.97 -3.62 -10.53
N PRO A 100 7.28 -4.93 -10.38
CA PRO A 100 7.02 -5.95 -11.41
C PRO A 100 5.54 -6.09 -11.80
N ARG A 101 4.62 -5.80 -10.87
CA ARG A 101 3.17 -5.86 -11.09
C ARG A 101 2.50 -4.66 -10.44
N ASN A 102 1.70 -3.93 -11.21
CA ASN A 102 0.99 -2.74 -10.72
C ASN A 102 -0.54 -2.87 -10.83
N PHE A 103 -1.22 -1.95 -10.15
CA PHE A 103 -2.65 -1.73 -10.33
C PHE A 103 -2.87 -1.04 -11.69
N GLY A 104 -3.25 -1.81 -12.71
CA GLY A 104 -3.39 -1.31 -14.07
C GLY A 104 -3.51 -2.45 -15.07
N ARG A 105 -2.65 -2.45 -16.09
CA ARG A 105 -2.67 -3.49 -17.12
C ARG A 105 -2.38 -4.88 -16.56
N ASP A 106 -1.55 -4.96 -15.52
CA ASP A 106 -0.98 -6.22 -15.01
C ASP A 106 -1.88 -6.94 -13.99
N ARG A 107 -2.86 -6.24 -13.41
CA ARG A 107 -3.87 -6.82 -12.50
C ARG A 107 -5.26 -6.29 -12.88
N ARG A 108 -6.00 -7.11 -13.63
CA ARG A 108 -7.35 -6.78 -14.11
C ARG A 108 -8.40 -7.52 -13.29
N MET A 109 -8.99 -6.84 -12.30
CA MET A 109 -10.06 -7.40 -11.48
C MET A 109 -11.43 -6.81 -11.87
N PRO A 110 -12.52 -7.57 -11.72
CA PRO A 110 -13.87 -7.04 -11.90
C PRO A 110 -14.20 -6.03 -10.78
N VAL A 111 -14.92 -4.95 -11.13
CA VAL A 111 -15.42 -3.99 -10.13
C VAL A 111 -16.55 -4.60 -9.31
N ALA A 112 -17.49 -5.28 -9.97
CA ALA A 112 -18.51 -6.07 -9.30
C ALA A 112 -17.93 -7.47 -9.02
N ASN A 113 -17.47 -7.68 -7.80
CA ASN A 113 -16.89 -8.95 -7.35
C ASN A 113 -17.59 -9.43 -6.07
N ARG A 114 -18.00 -10.70 -6.03
CA ARG A 114 -18.55 -11.39 -4.83
C ARG A 114 -17.68 -12.57 -4.39
N TYR A 115 -16.51 -12.75 -5.00
CA TYR A 115 -15.56 -13.76 -4.58
C TYR A 115 -15.13 -13.54 -3.12
N GLN A 116 -15.10 -14.61 -2.33
CA GLN A 116 -14.59 -14.60 -0.96
C GLN A 116 -13.39 -15.54 -0.89
N PRO A 117 -12.17 -15.00 -0.69
CA PRO A 117 -10.93 -15.76 -0.74
C PRO A 117 -10.58 -16.49 0.57
N PHE A 118 -11.47 -16.49 1.57
CA PHE A 118 -11.27 -17.06 2.91
C PHE A 118 -12.58 -17.53 3.52
#